data_AF-A0A4Q3AGD1-F1
#
_entry.id   AF-A0A4Q3AGD1-F1
#
_cell.length_a   1.000
_cell.length_b   1.000
_cell.length_c   1.000
_cell.angle_alpha   90.00
_cell.angle_beta   90.00
_cell.angle_gamma   90.00
#
_symmetry.space_group_name_H-M   'P 1'
#
loop_
_entity.id
_entity.type
_entity.pdbx_description
1 polymer ?
#
loop_
_entity_poly.entity_id
_entity_poly.type
_entity_poly.pdbx_seq_one_letter_code
_entity_poly.pdbx_strand_id
1 'polypeptide(L)'
;RRAVLSPSQKAFGWLLAPATIGIAALFAAPAGGAVQAGAYSAFLGVMAALAWTSRFPRYRVGLGAVLFVVSDLLIFSRFGPLAGSVVPGLLVWPTYFAAQALIAWGVSQVLSSDQRVPKRTIRAQIAPVNAKSR
;
A
#
# COMPACT_ATOMS: atom_id res chain seq x y z
N ARG A 1 5.37 -18.19 7.58
CA ARG A 1 5.52 -19.04 6.36
C ARG A 1 5.70 -18.10 5.17
N ARG A 2 6.76 -18.28 4.35
CA ARG A 2 7.07 -17.42 3.21
C ARG A 2 6.08 -17.69 2.07
N ALA A 3 5.25 -16.72 1.69
CA ALA A 3 4.43 -16.83 0.49
C ALA A 3 5.32 -16.57 -0.73
N VAL A 4 5.66 -17.63 -1.46
CA VAL A 4 6.38 -17.57 -2.74
C VAL A 4 5.53 -16.75 -3.70
N LEU A 5 6.08 -15.65 -4.22
CA LEU A 5 5.40 -14.73 -5.13
C LEU A 5 5.14 -15.44 -6.47
N SER A 6 3.89 -15.43 -6.94
CA SER A 6 3.62 -15.70 -8.35
C SER A 6 4.27 -14.60 -9.21
N PRO A 7 4.96 -14.92 -10.33
CA PRO A 7 5.56 -13.94 -11.23
C PRO A 7 4.59 -12.83 -11.67
N SER A 8 3.31 -13.18 -11.87
CA SER A 8 2.24 -12.24 -12.22
C SER A 8 2.01 -11.15 -11.17
N GLN A 9 2.25 -11.46 -9.89
CA GLN A 9 2.07 -10.51 -8.79
C GLN A 9 3.24 -9.53 -8.68
N LYS A 10 4.46 -9.94 -9.06
CA LYS A 10 5.60 -9.02 -9.20
C LYS A 10 5.39 -8.08 -10.37
N ALA A 11 4.93 -8.62 -11.51
CA ALA A 11 4.62 -7.82 -12.69
C ALA A 11 3.57 -6.75 -12.39
N PHE A 12 2.48 -7.10 -11.68
CA PHE A 12 1.45 -6.13 -11.30
C PHE A 12 1.98 -4.97 -10.45
N GLY A 13 2.82 -5.24 -9.44
CA GLY A 13 3.41 -4.18 -8.60
C GLY A 13 4.35 -3.26 -9.37
N TRP A 14 5.13 -3.81 -10.31
CA TRP A 14 5.99 -3.01 -11.19
C TRP A 14 5.21 -2.23 -12.23
N LEU A 15 4.06 -2.74 -12.70
CA LEU A 15 3.20 -2.07 -13.66
C LEU A 15 2.36 -0.95 -13.02
N LEU A 16 2.07 -1.07 -11.72
CA LEU A 16 1.19 -0.14 -11.01
C LEU A 16 1.75 1.30 -11.01
N ALA A 17 3.05 1.46 -10.79
CA ALA A 17 3.70 2.76 -10.76
C ALA A 17 3.63 3.51 -12.11
N PRO A 18 4.11 2.95 -13.24
CA PRO A 18 4.00 3.62 -14.54
C PRO A 18 2.55 3.79 -14.99
N ALA A 19 1.65 2.84 -14.68
CA ALA A 19 0.23 2.99 -14.99
C ALA A 19 -0.40 4.16 -14.23
N THR A 20 -0.10 4.32 -12.94
CA THR A 20 -0.61 5.43 -12.11
C THR A 20 -0.15 6.78 -12.65
N ILE A 21 1.13 6.88 -13.00
CA ILE A 21 1.73 8.10 -13.57
C ILE A 21 1.06 8.47 -14.90
N GLY A 22 0.93 7.50 -15.81
CA GLY A 22 0.33 7.72 -17.12
C GLY A 22 -1.13 8.16 -17.04
N ILE A 23 -1.93 7.49 -16.19
CA ILE A 23 -3.37 7.80 -16.05
C ILE A 23 -3.57 9.17 -15.40
N ALA A 24 -2.80 9.52 -14.36
CA ALA A 24 -2.91 10.81 -13.69
C ALA A 24 -2.51 11.97 -14.62
N ALA A 25 -1.41 11.82 -15.36
CA ALA A 25 -0.98 12.81 -16.34
C ALA A 25 -2.03 13.00 -17.45
N LEU A 26 -2.62 11.90 -17.94
CA LEU A 26 -3.67 11.94 -18.97
C LEU A 26 -4.95 12.63 -18.46
N PHE A 27 -5.38 12.38 -17.23
CA PHE A 27 -6.57 13.01 -16.66
C PHE A 27 -6.40 14.49 -16.37
N ALA A 28 -5.18 14.92 -16.01
CA ALA A 28 -4.89 16.33 -15.74
C ALA A 28 -4.45 17.12 -16.99
N ALA A 29 -4.15 16.45 -18.12
CA ALA A 29 -3.74 17.10 -19.36
C ALA A 29 -4.76 18.12 -19.92
N PRO A 30 -6.08 17.85 -19.92
CA PRO A 30 -7.07 18.82 -20.41
C PRO A 30 -7.09 20.13 -19.61
N ALA A 31 -6.71 20.11 -18.34
CA ALA A 31 -6.61 21.28 -17.47
C ALA A 31 -5.20 21.91 -17.44
N GLY A 32 -4.26 21.44 -18.27
CA GLY A 32 -2.86 21.92 -18.27
C GLY A 32 -2.03 21.44 -17.07
N GLY A 33 -2.56 20.55 -16.22
CA GLY A 33 -1.92 20.05 -15.00
C GLY A 33 -1.10 18.77 -15.16
N ALA A 34 -0.87 18.30 -16.39
CA ALA A 34 -0.25 17.00 -16.67
C ALA A 34 1.10 16.79 -15.95
N VAL A 35 1.97 17.80 -15.95
CA VAL A 35 3.30 17.72 -15.32
C VAL A 35 3.19 17.61 -13.80
N GLN A 36 2.33 18.41 -13.18
CA GLN A 36 2.16 18.42 -11.73
C GLN A 36 1.47 17.14 -11.23
N ALA A 37 0.41 16.69 -11.92
CA ALA A 37 -0.26 15.44 -11.63
C ALA A 37 0.66 14.22 -11.87
N GLY A 38 1.44 14.24 -12.96
CA GLY A 38 2.45 13.23 -13.27
C GLY A 38 3.54 13.14 -12.21
N ALA A 39 4.06 14.28 -11.74
CA ALA A 39 5.05 14.32 -10.67
C ALA A 39 4.48 13.80 -9.34
N TYR A 40 3.27 14.23 -8.96
CA TYR A 40 2.62 13.75 -7.73
C TYR A 40 2.33 12.24 -7.78
N SER A 41 1.77 11.78 -8.89
CA SER A 41 1.49 10.36 -9.12
C SER A 41 2.74 9.49 -9.22
N ALA A 42 3.91 10.06 -9.55
CA ALA A 42 5.18 9.35 -9.45
C ALA A 42 5.51 9.00 -8.00
N PHE A 43 5.34 9.94 -7.06
CA PHE A 43 5.49 9.66 -5.63
C PHE A 43 4.48 8.60 -5.16
N LEU A 44 3.21 8.71 -5.57
CA LEU A 44 2.19 7.71 -5.25
C LEU A 44 2.52 6.32 -5.81
N GLY A 45 2.96 6.27 -7.07
CA GLY A 45 3.31 5.03 -7.75
C GLY A 45 4.49 4.33 -7.07
N VAL A 46 5.52 5.10 -6.67
CA VAL A 46 6.64 4.58 -5.87
C VAL A 46 6.16 4.09 -4.51
N MET A 47 5.33 4.86 -3.80
CA MET A 47 4.77 4.45 -2.51
C MET A 47 3.99 3.14 -2.63
N ALA A 48 3.13 3.01 -3.65
CA ALA A 48 2.33 1.81 -3.89
C ALA A 48 3.19 0.62 -4.32
N ALA A 49 4.21 0.82 -5.16
CA ALA A 49 5.18 -0.20 -5.54
C ALA A 49 6.00 -0.68 -4.33
N LEU A 50 6.44 0.22 -3.45
CA LEU A 50 7.12 -0.11 -2.21
C LEU A 50 6.19 -0.88 -1.25
N ALA A 51 4.93 -0.46 -1.12
CA ALA A 51 3.94 -1.18 -0.32
C ALA A 51 3.67 -2.60 -0.84
N TRP A 52 3.63 -2.77 -2.16
CA TRP A 52 3.38 -4.06 -2.82
C TRP A 52 4.59 -5.01 -2.77
N THR A 53 5.80 -4.44 -2.91
CA THR A 53 7.06 -5.19 -2.82
C THR A 53 7.49 -5.46 -1.37
N SER A 54 6.94 -4.72 -0.39
CA SER A 54 7.24 -4.91 1.03
C SER A 54 6.71 -6.22 1.61
N ARG A 55 7.33 -6.63 2.72
CA ARG A 55 7.03 -7.85 3.49
C ARG A 55 5.71 -7.80 4.27
N PHE A 56 5.01 -6.66 4.25
CA PHE A 56 3.75 -6.48 4.97
C PHE A 56 2.57 -7.24 4.32
N PRO A 57 1.47 -7.52 5.06
CA PRO A 57 0.31 -8.27 4.58
C PRO A 57 -0.32 -7.61 3.34
N ARG A 58 0.00 -8.16 2.18
CA ARG A 58 -0.32 -7.63 0.85
C ARG A 58 -1.82 -7.41 0.63
N TYR A 59 -2.65 -8.23 1.25
CA TYR A 59 -4.11 -8.13 1.13
C TYR A 59 -4.70 -6.87 1.79
N ARG A 60 -3.94 -6.18 2.65
CA ARG A 60 -4.43 -5.01 3.39
C ARG A 60 -3.63 -3.76 3.11
N VAL A 61 -2.31 -3.83 3.26
CA VAL A 61 -1.44 -2.67 2.98
C VAL A 61 -1.35 -2.42 1.47
N GLY A 62 -1.22 -3.47 0.66
CA GLY A 62 -1.21 -3.37 -0.80
C GLY A 62 -2.56 -2.95 -1.37
N LEU A 63 -3.66 -3.55 -0.86
CA LEU A 63 -5.01 -3.16 -1.28
C LEU A 63 -5.34 -1.71 -0.88
N GLY A 64 -4.95 -1.29 0.34
CA GLY A 64 -5.11 0.08 0.80
C GLY A 64 -4.31 1.08 -0.04
N ALA A 65 -3.07 0.75 -0.44
CA ALA A 65 -2.28 1.59 -1.34
C ALA A 65 -2.91 1.71 -2.74
N VAL A 66 -3.47 0.62 -3.28
CA VAL A 66 -4.21 0.67 -4.55
C VAL A 66 -5.47 1.53 -4.41
N LEU A 67 -6.20 1.39 -3.30
CA LEU A 67 -7.40 2.20 -3.03
C LEU A 67 -7.06 3.69 -2.88
N PHE A 68 -5.90 4.00 -2.31
CA PHE A 68 -5.37 5.36 -2.21
C PHE A 68 -5.08 5.95 -3.59
N VAL A 69 -4.38 5.19 -4.45
CA VAL A 69 -4.14 5.58 -5.84
C VAL A 69 -5.45 5.82 -6.59
N VAL A 70 -6.46 4.97 -6.38
CA VAL A 70 -7.79 5.13 -6.99
C VAL A 70 -8.48 6.41 -6.51
N SER A 71 -8.38 6.74 -5.22
CA SER A 71 -8.88 8.01 -4.67
C SER A 71 -8.22 9.22 -5.34
N ASP A 72 -6.91 9.18 -5.53
CA ASP A 72 -6.16 10.30 -6.11
C ASP A 72 -6.43 10.43 -7.62
N LEU A 73 -6.60 9.31 -8.34
CA LEU A 73 -7.05 9.32 -9.72
C LEU A 73 -8.49 9.87 -9.87
N LEU A 74 -9.38 9.59 -8.91
CA LEU A 74 -10.71 10.21 -8.88
C LEU A 74 -10.62 11.72 -8.70
N ILE A 75 -9.69 12.23 -7.87
CA ILE A 75 -9.43 13.66 -7.75
C ILE A 75 -8.95 14.23 -9.10
N PHE A 76 -8.00 13.58 -9.77
CA PHE A 76 -7.53 14.03 -11.09
C PHE A 76 -8.61 13.97 -12.16
N SER A 77 -9.53 13.01 -12.08
CA SER A 77 -10.64 12.90 -13.03
C SER A 77 -11.57 14.12 -13.01
N ARG A 78 -11.63 14.88 -11.90
CA ARG A 78 -12.36 16.15 -11.80
C ARG A 78 -11.79 17.25 -12.68
N PHE A 79 -10.51 17.16 -13.05
CA PHE A 79 -9.86 18.14 -13.92
C PHE A 79 -9.90 17.76 -15.40
N GLY A 80 -10.41 16.59 -15.73
CA GLY A 80 -10.53 16.12 -17.11
C GLY A 80 -11.88 15.48 -17.38
N PRO A 81 -11.95 14.13 -17.48
CA PRO A 81 -13.12 13.44 -18.03
C PRO A 81 -14.39 13.54 -17.18
N LEU A 82 -14.29 13.84 -15.87
CA LEU A 82 -15.40 13.91 -14.93
C LEU A 82 -15.63 15.32 -14.36
N ALA A 83 -15.18 16.38 -15.05
CA ALA A 83 -15.27 17.76 -14.58
C ALA A 83 -16.69 18.27 -14.23
N GLY A 84 -17.74 17.62 -14.75
CA GLY A 84 -19.14 17.90 -14.41
C GLY A 84 -19.85 16.84 -13.57
N SER A 85 -19.15 15.80 -13.09
CA SER A 85 -19.77 14.66 -12.42
C SER A 85 -19.75 14.78 -10.90
N VAL A 86 -20.84 14.37 -10.25
CA VAL A 86 -20.92 14.25 -8.78
C VAL A 86 -20.15 13.04 -8.25
N VAL A 87 -19.80 12.09 -9.12
CA VAL A 87 -19.18 10.79 -8.76
C VAL A 87 -17.87 10.96 -8.00
N PRO A 88 -16.89 11.80 -8.43
CA PRO A 88 -15.67 12.02 -7.65
C PRO A 88 -15.96 12.73 -6.32
N GLY A 89 -17.01 13.55 -6.24
CA GLY A 89 -17.41 14.18 -4.98
C GLY A 89 -17.91 13.20 -3.93
N LEU A 90 -18.54 12.10 -4.37
CA LEU A 90 -19.08 11.08 -3.47
C LEU A 90 -18.10 9.93 -3.20
N LEU A 91 -17.29 9.53 -4.18
CA LEU A 91 -16.42 8.34 -4.07
C LEU A 91 -15.03 8.63 -3.52
N VAL A 92 -14.50 9.85 -3.64
CA VAL A 92 -13.16 10.18 -3.12
C VAL A 92 -13.11 9.96 -1.60
N TRP A 93 -14.10 10.46 -0.87
CA TRP A 93 -14.12 10.36 0.59
C TRP A 93 -14.14 8.91 1.12
N PRO A 94 -15.07 8.02 0.71
CA PRO A 94 -15.11 6.65 1.19
C PRO A 94 -13.91 5.83 0.71
N THR A 95 -13.41 6.06 -0.51
CA THR A 95 -12.21 5.34 -0.99
C THR A 95 -10.96 5.78 -0.25
N TYR A 96 -10.78 7.08 0.01
CA TYR A 96 -9.71 7.61 0.84
C TYR A 96 -9.77 7.05 2.27
N PHE A 97 -10.93 7.11 2.92
CA PHE A 97 -11.08 6.61 4.28
C PHE A 97 -10.80 5.10 4.37
N ALA A 98 -11.37 4.32 3.43
CA ALA A 98 -11.12 2.89 3.36
C ALA A 98 -9.64 2.57 3.10
N ALA A 99 -8.96 3.35 2.25
CA ALA A 99 -7.52 3.22 1.99
C ALA A 99 -6.72 3.39 3.28
N GLN A 100 -6.96 4.49 4.00
CA GLN A 100 -6.27 4.79 5.26
C GLN A 100 -6.55 3.74 6.33
N ALA A 101 -7.81 3.30 6.47
CA ALA A 101 -8.20 2.26 7.42
C ALA A 101 -7.52 0.91 7.11
N LEU A 102 -7.47 0.52 5.83
CA LEU A 102 -6.80 -0.71 5.38
C LEU A 102 -5.29 -0.69 5.65
N ILE A 103 -4.65 0.46 5.41
CA ILE A 103 -3.22 0.65 5.69
C ILE A 103 -2.97 0.56 7.20
N ALA A 104 -3.70 1.33 8.02
CA ALA A 104 -3.53 1.35 9.47
C ALA A 104 -3.80 -0.02 10.11
N TRP A 105 -4.86 -0.70 9.68
CA TRP A 105 -5.20 -2.04 10.14
C TRP A 105 -4.18 -3.10 9.70
N GLY A 106 -3.64 -2.96 8.48
CA GLY A 106 -2.55 -3.80 7.98
C GLY A 106 -1.28 -3.69 8.83
N VAL A 107 -0.91 -2.46 9.22
CA VAL A 107 0.26 -2.18 10.06
C VAL A 107 0.07 -2.68 11.49
N SER A 108 -1.08 -2.40 12.12
CA SER A 108 -1.34 -2.76 13.52
C SER A 108 -1.35 -4.28 13.75
N GLN A 109 -1.85 -5.05 12.79
CA GLN A 109 -1.80 -6.52 12.89
C GLN A 109 -0.40 -7.08 12.80
N VAL A 110 0.49 -6.46 12.00
CA VAL A 110 1.88 -6.91 11.89
C VAL A 110 2.61 -6.65 13.20
N LEU A 111 2.48 -5.44 13.74
CA LEU A 111 3.05 -5.09 15.04
C LEU A 111 2.52 -6.02 16.14
N SER A 112 1.21 -6.31 16.13
CA SER A 112 0.59 -7.25 17.08
C SER A 112 1.08 -8.69 16.91
N SER A 113 1.44 -9.11 15.70
CA SER A 113 1.98 -10.44 15.42
C SER A 113 3.43 -10.57 15.86
N ASP A 114 4.22 -9.51 15.68
CA ASP A 114 5.63 -9.44 16.07
C ASP A 114 5.77 -9.38 17.61
N GLN A 115 4.88 -8.64 18.28
CA GLN A 115 4.76 -8.62 19.75
C GLN A 115 4.29 -9.95 20.34
N ARG A 116 3.64 -10.83 19.56
CA ARG A 116 3.30 -12.22 19.95
C ARG A 116 4.46 -13.21 19.79
N VAL A 117 5.65 -12.72 19.40
CA VAL A 117 6.93 -13.40 19.62
C VAL A 117 7.66 -12.85 20.87
N PRO A 118 7.08 -12.82 22.09
CA PRO A 118 7.83 -12.44 23.27
C PRO A 118 8.37 -13.68 24.01
N LYS A 119 9.66 -13.63 24.33
CA LYS A 119 10.30 -14.23 25.52
C LYS A 119 10.38 -15.76 25.69
N ARG A 120 9.91 -16.62 24.79
CA ARG A 120 10.17 -18.07 24.96
C ARG A 120 11.63 -18.46 24.71
N THR A 121 12.34 -17.77 23.83
CA THR A 121 13.74 -18.09 23.51
C THR A 121 14.73 -17.64 24.59
N ILE A 122 14.47 -16.50 25.27
CA ILE A 122 15.37 -16.02 26.33
C ILE A 122 15.30 -16.92 27.58
N ARG A 123 14.13 -17.50 27.90
CA ARG A 123 13.99 -18.38 29.08
C ARG A 123 14.58 -19.79 28.88
N ALA A 124 14.72 -20.24 27.63
CA ALA A 124 15.37 -21.53 27.32
C ALA A 124 16.90 -21.45 27.38
N GLN A 125 17.48 -20.24 27.30
CA GLN A 125 18.93 -20.03 27.27
C GLN A 125 19.53 -19.75 28.66
N ILE A 126 18.69 -19.55 29.69
CA ILE A 126 19.08 -19.33 31.09
C ILE A 126 18.71 -20.56 31.96
N ALA A 127 18.47 -21.72 31.35
CA ALA A 127 18.40 -22.96 32.12
C ALA A 127 19.82 -23.30 32.60
N PRO A 128 20.07 -23.46 33.91
CA PRO A 128 21.41 -23.67 34.41
C PRO A 128 21.96 -24.98 33.86
N VAL A 129 23.10 -24.88 33.17
CA VAL A 129 24.07 -25.96 32.95
C VAL A 129 24.57 -26.38 34.33
N ASN A 130 23.77 -27.12 35.08
CA ASN A 130 24.20 -27.76 36.31
C ASN A 130 23.38 -29.03 36.58
N ALA A 131 23.54 -30.00 35.67
CA ALA A 131 23.13 -31.37 35.89
C ALA A 131 24.24 -32.30 35.39
N LYS A 132 25.43 -32.14 35.96
CA LYS A 132 26.46 -33.19 35.93
C LYS A 132 27.32 -33.11 37.19
N SER A 133 26.75 -33.60 38.28
CA SER A 133 27.49 -34.14 39.41
C SER A 133 27.05 -35.59 39.60
N ARG A 134 28.04 -36.47 39.79
CA ARG A 134 28.00 -37.92 40.09
C ARG A 134 28.25 -38.82 38.89
#